data_AF-W8Y679-F1
#
_entry.id   AF-W8Y679-F1
#
_cell.length_a   1.000
_cell.length_b   1.000
_cell.length_c   1.000
_cell.angle_alpha   90.00
_cell.angle_beta   90.00
_cell.angle_gamma   90.00
#
_symmetry.space_group_name_H-M   'P 1'
#
loop_
_entity.id
_entity.type
_entity.pdbx_description
1 polymer ?
#
loop_
_entity_poly.entity_id
_entity_poly.type
_entity_poly.pdbx_seq_one_letter_code
_entity_poly.pdbx_strand_id
1 'polypeptide(L)'
;MSSSPRMQQRIKSFLIFLESIPDILLILVSQILVVWFFKQTGFLPFQIASIGGESIRGLPILCLSIPTTIMFVKMVVLRFENELEKDYVLFAKAKGLGRFHILNRHILRNVLLSTLFFAKTNIFFMLSNLYIIEWIFNTGGIFMFLKSYFGIRVEVFIVSVLLIYIPIFILFKLFHYLIPAAMKERL
;
A
#
# COMPACT_ATOMS: atom_id res chain seq x y z
N MET A 1 21.32 8.78 -14.39
CA MET A 1 20.24 9.76 -14.67
C MET A 1 19.83 10.41 -13.36
N SER A 2 20.44 11.54 -13.02
CA SER A 2 20.08 12.34 -11.85
C SER A 2 18.91 13.26 -12.22
N SER A 3 17.72 12.94 -11.75
CA SER A 3 16.58 13.88 -11.77
C SER A 3 17.03 15.23 -11.19
N SER A 4 16.62 16.34 -11.82
CA SER A 4 17.05 17.68 -11.41
C SER A 4 16.74 17.94 -9.93
N PRO A 5 17.64 18.61 -9.17
CA PRO A 5 17.47 18.83 -7.72
C PRO A 5 16.15 19.54 -7.38
N ARG A 6 15.64 20.37 -8.30
CA ARG A 6 14.31 21.04 -8.18
C ARG A 6 13.14 20.06 -8.24
N MET A 7 13.23 19.02 -9.08
CA MET A 7 12.16 18.02 -9.21
C MET A 7 12.10 17.10 -7.98
N GLN A 8 13.26 16.73 -7.45
CA GLN A 8 13.33 15.97 -6.20
C GLN A 8 12.75 16.75 -5.03
N GLN A 9 13.06 18.04 -4.93
CA GLN A 9 12.54 18.90 -3.86
C GLN A 9 11.02 19.11 -3.97
N ARG A 10 10.47 19.23 -5.19
CA ARG A 10 9.02 19.29 -5.41
C ARG A 10 8.31 18.00 -5.01
N ILE A 11 8.86 16.84 -5.39
CA ILE A 11 8.31 15.54 -5.00
C ILE A 11 8.36 15.37 -3.48
N LYS A 12 9.48 15.73 -2.84
CA LYS A 12 9.63 15.69 -1.39
C LYS A 12 8.65 16.62 -0.68
N SER A 13 8.56 17.89 -1.07
CA SER A 13 7.60 18.82 -0.48
C SER A 13 6.15 18.36 -0.63
N PHE A 14 5.80 17.74 -1.77
CA PHE A 14 4.48 17.16 -1.95
C PHE A 14 4.25 15.96 -1.02
N LEU A 15 5.22 15.06 -0.90
CA LEU A 15 5.12 13.90 0.00
C LEU A 15 5.07 14.29 1.48
N ILE A 16 5.83 15.31 1.89
CA ILE A 16 5.83 15.84 3.26
C ILE A 16 4.51 16.55 3.56
N PHE A 17 3.94 17.29 2.58
CA PHE A 17 2.60 17.84 2.73
C PHE A 17 1.53 16.75 2.90
N LEU A 18 1.66 15.64 2.15
CA LEU A 18 0.85 14.43 2.32
C LEU A 18 1.12 13.70 3.66
N GLU A 19 2.26 13.94 4.30
CA GLU A 19 2.62 13.37 5.61
C GLU A 19 1.89 14.06 6.76
N SER A 20 1.71 15.38 6.66
CA SER A 20 0.94 16.17 7.62
C SER A 20 -0.54 15.78 7.68
N ILE A 21 -1.05 15.07 6.66
CA ILE A 21 -2.42 14.58 6.60
C ILE A 21 -2.47 13.15 7.17
N PRO A 22 -3.35 12.86 8.15
CA PRO A 22 -3.62 11.50 8.59
C PRO A 22 -3.92 10.56 7.42
N ASP A 23 -3.28 9.38 7.40
CA ASP A 23 -3.38 8.45 6.26
C ASP A 23 -4.85 8.09 5.92
N ILE A 24 -5.72 8.00 6.93
CA ILE A 24 -7.17 7.78 6.77
C ILE A 24 -7.83 8.90 5.95
N LEU A 25 -7.50 10.17 6.23
CA LEU A 25 -8.05 11.31 5.50
C LEU A 25 -7.58 11.31 4.06
N LEU A 26 -6.31 10.96 3.81
CA LEU A 26 -5.77 10.89 2.46
C LEU A 26 -6.50 9.85 1.63
N ILE A 27 -6.82 8.69 2.21
CA ILE A 27 -7.66 7.69 1.53
C ILE A 27 -9.04 8.24 1.26
N LEU A 28 -9.72 8.78 2.26
CA LEU A 28 -11.10 9.27 2.11
C LEU A 28 -11.18 10.35 1.04
N VAL A 29 -10.25 11.31 1.05
CA VAL A 29 -10.14 12.34 0.01
C VAL A 29 -9.86 11.71 -1.34
N SER A 30 -8.93 10.75 -1.43
CA SER A 30 -8.63 10.06 -2.68
C SER A 30 -9.84 9.29 -3.21
N GLN A 31 -10.57 8.58 -2.35
CA GLN A 31 -11.78 7.84 -2.71
C GLN A 31 -12.90 8.78 -3.16
N ILE A 32 -13.13 9.89 -2.44
CA ILE A 32 -14.11 10.91 -2.81
C ILE A 32 -13.74 11.55 -4.15
N LEU A 33 -12.47 11.91 -4.35
CA LEU A 33 -11.98 12.47 -5.61
C LEU A 33 -12.15 11.50 -6.77
N VAL A 34 -11.85 10.22 -6.55
CA VAL A 34 -12.05 9.19 -7.56
C VAL A 34 -13.55 9.06 -7.88
N VAL A 35 -14.42 8.91 -6.88
CA VAL A 35 -15.89 8.84 -7.08
C VAL A 35 -16.42 10.10 -7.78
N TRP A 36 -15.97 11.28 -7.39
CA TRP A 36 -16.35 12.56 -7.98
C TRP A 36 -15.90 12.68 -9.43
N PHE A 37 -14.62 12.38 -9.71
CA PHE A 37 -14.07 12.38 -11.06
C PHE A 37 -14.83 11.42 -11.97
N PHE A 38 -15.18 10.23 -11.46
CA PHE A 38 -15.98 9.25 -12.20
C PHE A 38 -17.43 9.71 -12.46
N LYS A 39 -18.07 10.36 -11.48
CA LYS A 39 -19.41 10.97 -11.70
C LYS A 39 -19.38 12.06 -12.77
N GLN A 40 -18.28 12.82 -12.86
CA GLN A 40 -18.12 13.92 -13.81
C GLN A 40 -17.79 13.44 -15.24
N THR A 41 -16.99 12.38 -15.36
CA THR A 41 -16.49 11.91 -16.67
C THR A 41 -17.42 10.95 -17.39
N GLY A 42 -18.31 10.23 -16.68
CA GLY A 42 -19.21 9.23 -17.28
C GLY A 42 -18.47 8.11 -18.03
N PHE A 43 -17.13 8.08 -17.95
CA PHE A 43 -16.25 7.27 -18.78
C PHE A 43 -15.83 6.06 -17.96
N LEU A 44 -16.40 4.91 -18.31
CA LEU A 44 -15.96 3.59 -17.88
C LEU A 44 -14.66 3.25 -18.62
N PRO A 45 -13.46 3.35 -18.01
CA PRO A 45 -12.21 3.13 -18.72
C PRO A 45 -11.99 1.64 -19.04
N PHE A 46 -12.82 0.78 -18.44
CA PHE A 46 -12.77 -0.67 -18.62
C PHE A 46 -14.20 -1.23 -18.65
N GLN A 47 -14.93 -0.98 -19.74
CA GLN A 47 -15.77 -2.06 -20.28
C GLN A 47 -14.83 -3.11 -20.88
N ILE A 48 -14.18 -3.92 -20.04
CA ILE A 48 -13.69 -5.21 -20.53
C ILE A 48 -14.97 -6.00 -20.76
N ALA A 49 -15.33 -6.14 -22.03
CA ALA A 49 -16.46 -6.91 -22.49
C ALA A 49 -16.39 -8.33 -21.88
N SER A 50 -17.12 -8.54 -20.79
CA SER A 50 -17.69 -9.86 -20.56
C SER A 50 -18.98 -9.88 -21.34
N ILE A 51 -18.99 -10.69 -22.39
CA ILE A 51 -20.20 -11.23 -22.98
C ILE A 51 -21.12 -11.62 -21.80
N GLY A 52 -22.26 -10.94 -21.63
CA GLY A 52 -23.33 -11.41 -20.74
C GLY A 52 -23.73 -10.60 -19.50
N GLY A 53 -23.58 -9.27 -19.47
CA GLY A 53 -24.40 -8.41 -18.58
C GLY A 53 -23.98 -8.38 -17.10
N GLU A 54 -23.87 -7.16 -16.58
CA GLU A 54 -23.73 -6.82 -15.15
C GLU A 54 -22.45 -7.25 -14.42
N SER A 55 -21.43 -6.38 -14.42
CA SER A 55 -20.92 -5.74 -13.19
C SER A 55 -19.66 -4.93 -13.49
N ILE A 56 -19.73 -3.62 -13.23
CA ILE A 56 -18.60 -2.69 -13.33
C ILE A 56 -17.65 -2.98 -12.15
N ARG A 57 -16.79 -4.01 -12.28
CA ARG A 57 -15.84 -4.41 -11.22
C ARG A 57 -14.52 -3.62 -11.27
N GLY A 58 -14.19 -2.99 -12.40
CA GLY A 58 -12.94 -2.23 -12.55
C GLY A 58 -12.88 -0.96 -11.68
N LEU A 59 -14.02 -0.33 -11.44
CA LEU A 59 -14.12 0.92 -10.70
C LEU A 59 -13.77 0.74 -9.19
N PRO A 60 -14.36 -0.22 -8.46
CA PRO A 60 -13.93 -0.58 -7.10
C PRO A 60 -12.43 -0.88 -6.98
N ILE A 61 -11.87 -1.58 -7.97
CA ILE A 61 -10.45 -1.96 -7.99
C ILE A 61 -9.55 -0.72 -8.13
N LEU A 62 -9.92 0.23 -9.00
CA LEU A 62 -9.19 1.49 -9.15
C LEU A 62 -9.31 2.36 -7.89
N CYS A 63 -10.50 2.47 -7.31
CA CYS A 63 -10.73 3.19 -6.05
C CYS A 63 -9.93 2.62 -4.88
N LEU A 64 -9.71 1.29 -4.85
CA LEU A 64 -8.90 0.63 -3.82
C LEU A 64 -7.40 0.73 -4.10
N SER A 65 -6.99 0.59 -5.37
CA SER A 65 -5.57 0.51 -5.74
C SER A 65 -4.87 1.87 -5.69
N ILE A 66 -5.52 2.98 -6.08
CA ILE A 66 -4.90 4.31 -6.11
C ILE A 66 -4.43 4.74 -4.70
N PRO A 67 -5.29 4.78 -3.66
CA PRO A 67 -4.86 5.21 -2.32
C PRO A 67 -3.80 4.27 -1.72
N THR A 68 -3.99 2.96 -1.91
CA THR A 68 -3.08 1.93 -1.39
C THR A 68 -1.69 2.05 -2.03
N THR A 69 -1.63 2.36 -3.33
CA THR A 69 -0.38 2.56 -4.07
C THR A 69 0.32 3.84 -3.62
N ILE A 70 -0.42 4.95 -3.46
CA ILE A 70 0.15 6.21 -2.95
C ILE A 70 0.78 5.98 -1.57
N MET A 71 0.07 5.28 -0.67
CA MET A 71 0.57 4.93 0.65
C MET A 71 1.80 4.02 0.60
N PHE A 72 1.79 3.02 -0.29
CA PHE A 72 2.93 2.12 -0.46
C PHE A 72 4.18 2.86 -0.97
N VAL A 73 4.03 3.72 -1.98
CA VAL A 73 5.12 4.53 -2.52
C VAL A 73 5.65 5.51 -1.48
N LYS A 74 4.76 6.23 -0.77
CA LYS A 74 5.11 7.12 0.35
C LYS A 74 6.01 6.39 1.35
N MET A 75 5.58 5.20 1.77
CA MET A 75 6.33 4.41 2.74
C MET A 75 7.70 3.95 2.22
N VAL A 76 7.78 3.50 0.97
CA VAL A 76 9.05 3.12 0.34
C VAL A 76 10.01 4.31 0.30
N VAL A 77 9.54 5.50 -0.10
CA VAL A 77 10.35 6.71 -0.16
C VAL A 77 10.88 7.10 1.23
N LEU A 78 10.04 7.09 2.27
CA LEU A 78 10.46 7.39 3.63
C LEU A 78 11.55 6.42 4.13
N ARG A 79 11.45 5.13 3.79
CA ARG A 79 12.50 4.15 4.14
C ARG A 79 13.79 4.41 3.38
N PHE A 80 13.72 4.76 2.11
CA PHE A 80 14.90 5.14 1.35
C PHE A 80 15.60 6.35 1.96
N GLU A 81 14.85 7.35 2.41
CA GLU A 81 15.42 8.54 3.06
C GLU A 81 16.08 8.19 4.39
N ASN A 82 15.38 7.47 5.27
CA ASN A 82 15.94 7.00 6.54
C ASN A 82 17.19 6.13 6.35
N GLU A 83 17.23 5.31 5.29
CA GLU A 83 18.37 4.44 5.00
C GLU A 83 19.58 5.22 4.47
N LEU A 84 19.36 6.33 3.75
CA LEU A 84 20.41 7.21 3.23
C LEU A 84 21.14 8.00 4.32
N GLU A 85 20.48 8.24 5.46
CA GLU A 85 21.00 8.97 6.61
C GLU A 85 21.84 8.10 7.57
N LYS A 86 21.87 6.78 7.37
CA LYS A 86 22.61 5.85 8.24
C LYS A 86 24.13 5.98 8.08
N ASP A 87 24.86 5.80 9.19
CA ASP A 87 26.33 5.94 9.26
C ASP A 87 27.10 5.05 8.29
N TYR A 88 26.59 3.85 8.00
CA TYR A 88 27.25 2.96 7.05
C TYR A 88 27.29 3.55 5.62
N VAL A 89 26.31 4.40 5.26
CA VAL A 89 26.29 5.10 3.97
C VAL A 89 27.36 6.19 3.96
N LEU A 90 27.55 6.90 5.07
CA LEU A 90 28.62 7.88 5.22
C LEU A 90 30.00 7.21 5.12
N PHE A 91 30.19 6.08 5.81
CA PHE A 91 31.43 5.29 5.74
C PHE A 91 31.70 4.77 4.32
N ALA A 92 30.67 4.27 3.64
CA ALA A 92 30.78 3.80 2.26
C ALA A 92 31.20 4.93 1.30
N LYS A 93 30.66 6.14 1.48
CA LYS A 93 31.06 7.34 0.73
C LYS A 93 32.51 7.74 1.04
N ALA A 94 32.91 7.72 2.31
CA ALA A 94 34.29 8.04 2.74
C ALA A 94 35.32 7.06 2.16
N LYS A 95 34.93 5.79 1.97
CA LYS A 95 35.74 4.77 1.29
C LYS A 95 35.84 4.97 -0.24
N GLY A 96 35.15 5.95 -0.80
CA GLY A 96 35.16 6.23 -2.25
C GLY A 96 34.26 5.31 -3.08
N LEU A 97 33.31 4.59 -2.46
CA LEU A 97 32.39 3.74 -3.21
C LEU A 97 31.45 4.60 -4.07
N GLY A 98 31.28 4.20 -5.33
CA GLY A 98 30.39 4.89 -6.27
C GLY A 98 28.94 4.88 -5.80
N ARG A 99 28.20 5.99 -6.01
CA ARG A 99 26.80 6.14 -5.59
C ARG A 99 25.89 5.00 -6.04
N PHE A 100 26.06 4.53 -7.29
CA PHE A 100 25.28 3.40 -7.82
C PHE A 100 25.57 2.09 -7.11
N HIS A 101 26.82 1.85 -6.70
CA HIS A 101 27.19 0.65 -5.95
C HIS A 101 26.55 0.65 -4.55
N ILE A 102 26.60 1.81 -3.87
CA ILE A 102 25.97 1.98 -2.55
C ILE A 102 24.46 1.77 -2.65
N LEU A 103 23.83 2.38 -3.65
CA LEU A 103 22.38 2.30 -3.83
C LEU A 103 21.92 0.87 -4.13
N ASN A 104 22.53 0.20 -5.12
CA ASN A 104 22.06 -1.11 -5.55
C ASN A 104 22.40 -2.24 -4.57
N ARG A 105 23.59 -2.20 -3.96
CA ARG A 105 24.09 -3.33 -3.18
C ARG A 105 23.77 -3.23 -1.69
N HIS A 106 23.72 -2.02 -1.14
CA HIS A 106 23.48 -1.80 0.29
C HIS A 106 22.06 -1.30 0.55
N ILE A 107 21.70 -0.15 -0.04
CA ILE A 107 20.43 0.51 0.26
C ILE A 107 19.25 -0.30 -0.24
N LEU A 108 19.23 -0.72 -1.52
CA LEU A 108 18.12 -1.48 -2.09
C LEU A 108 17.83 -2.76 -1.31
N ARG A 109 18.86 -3.52 -0.93
CA ARG A 109 18.70 -4.76 -0.18
C ARG A 109 18.08 -4.52 1.20
N ASN A 110 18.52 -3.47 1.91
CA ASN A 110 17.99 -3.14 3.23
C ASN A 110 16.55 -2.59 3.12
N VAL A 111 16.29 -1.71 2.16
CA VAL A 111 14.95 -1.14 1.95
C VAL A 111 13.96 -2.22 1.52
N LEU A 112 14.31 -3.11 0.57
CA LEU A 112 13.42 -4.21 0.14
C LEU A 112 13.00 -5.09 1.31
N LEU A 113 13.94 -5.42 2.21
CA LEU A 113 13.64 -6.19 3.40
C LEU A 113 12.63 -5.44 4.29
N SER A 114 12.89 -4.16 4.59
CA SER A 114 11.98 -3.31 5.39
C SER A 114 10.60 -3.13 4.75
N THR A 115 10.55 -2.95 3.43
CA THR A 115 9.32 -2.83 2.65
C THR A 115 8.49 -4.11 2.74
N LEU A 116 9.09 -5.30 2.71
CA LEU A 116 8.35 -6.56 2.86
C LEU A 116 7.69 -6.69 4.24
N PHE A 117 8.33 -6.20 5.30
CA PHE A 117 7.70 -6.17 6.63
C PHE A 117 6.51 -5.24 6.71
N PHE A 118 6.58 -4.10 6.03
CA PHE A 118 5.47 -3.15 5.98
C PHE A 118 4.37 -3.52 5.00
N ALA A 119 4.69 -4.31 3.97
CA ALA A 119 3.69 -4.86 3.06
C ALA A 119 2.59 -5.61 3.83
N LYS A 120 2.94 -6.25 4.96
CA LYS A 120 1.97 -6.80 5.91
C LYS A 120 0.94 -5.77 6.37
N THR A 121 1.40 -4.65 6.90
CA THR A 121 0.52 -3.56 7.38
C THR A 121 -0.29 -2.98 6.23
N ASN A 122 0.30 -2.84 5.05
CA ASN A 122 -0.38 -2.33 3.86
C ASN A 122 -1.52 -3.26 3.40
N ILE A 123 -1.34 -4.59 3.46
CA ILE A 123 -2.40 -5.56 3.14
C ILE A 123 -3.58 -5.43 4.11
N PHE A 124 -3.31 -5.33 5.42
CA PHE A 124 -4.38 -5.14 6.41
C PHE A 124 -5.11 -3.82 6.23
N PHE A 125 -4.36 -2.77 5.88
CA PHE A 125 -4.93 -1.48 5.53
C PHE A 125 -5.83 -1.57 4.29
N MET A 126 -5.43 -2.33 3.28
CA MET A 126 -6.25 -2.59 2.09
C MET A 126 -7.53 -3.36 2.43
N LEU A 127 -7.46 -4.37 3.31
CA LEU A 127 -8.64 -5.11 3.80
C LEU A 127 -9.62 -4.19 4.54
N SER A 128 -9.13 -3.29 5.38
CA SER A 128 -9.99 -2.31 6.07
C SER A 128 -10.71 -1.37 5.09
N ASN A 129 -10.03 -0.94 4.02
CA ASN A 129 -10.62 -0.09 2.99
C ASN A 129 -11.57 -0.83 2.06
N LEU A 130 -11.36 -2.13 1.86
CA LEU A 130 -12.21 -2.96 1.00
C LEU A 130 -13.67 -2.96 1.49
N TYR A 131 -13.90 -2.98 2.81
CA TYR A 131 -15.25 -2.87 3.37
C TYR A 131 -15.98 -1.58 2.95
N ILE A 132 -15.29 -0.44 3.02
CA ILE A 132 -15.84 0.87 2.63
C ILE A 132 -16.19 0.86 1.13
N ILE A 133 -15.30 0.31 0.30
CA ILE A 133 -15.51 0.18 -1.14
C ILE A 133 -16.70 -0.74 -1.46
N GLU A 134 -16.80 -1.90 -0.82
CA GLU A 134 -17.92 -2.83 -1.00
C GLU A 134 -19.26 -2.16 -0.66
N TRP A 135 -19.28 -1.34 0.40
CA TRP A 135 -20.46 -0.60 0.81
C TRP A 135 -20.82 0.53 -0.15
N ILE A 136 -19.86 1.37 -0.58
CA ILE A 136 -20.10 2.51 -1.48
C ILE A 136 -20.55 2.04 -2.87
N PHE A 137 -19.93 1.00 -3.40
CA PHE A 137 -20.21 0.52 -4.75
C PHE A 137 -21.25 -0.61 -4.81
N ASN A 138 -21.80 -1.01 -3.65
CA ASN A 138 -22.70 -2.15 -3.51
C ASN A 138 -22.17 -3.40 -4.24
N THR A 139 -20.85 -3.60 -4.21
CA THR A 139 -20.24 -4.78 -4.85
C THR A 139 -20.35 -5.96 -3.90
N GLY A 140 -20.88 -7.07 -4.42
CA GLY A 140 -21.07 -8.32 -3.66
C GLY A 140 -19.75 -9.03 -3.32
N GLY A 141 -18.97 -8.43 -2.42
CA GLY A 141 -17.78 -9.04 -1.85
C GLY A 141 -18.08 -9.76 -0.53
N ILE A 142 -17.02 -10.10 0.21
CA ILE A 142 -17.13 -10.94 1.42
C ILE A 142 -17.94 -10.22 2.51
N PHE A 143 -17.71 -8.92 2.70
CA PHE A 143 -18.38 -8.18 3.77
C PHE A 143 -19.86 -7.92 3.45
N MET A 144 -20.16 -7.63 2.19
CA MET A 144 -21.56 -7.49 1.75
C MET A 144 -22.31 -8.83 1.80
N PHE A 145 -21.64 -9.95 1.45
CA PHE A 145 -22.18 -11.30 1.60
C PHE A 145 -22.51 -11.63 3.05
N LEU A 146 -21.59 -11.35 3.98
CA LEU A 146 -21.77 -11.52 5.42
C LEU A 146 -23.00 -10.77 5.93
N LYS A 147 -23.11 -9.48 5.55
CA LYS A 147 -24.24 -8.63 5.93
C LYS A 147 -25.57 -9.15 5.38
N SER A 148 -25.61 -9.60 4.13
CA SER A 148 -26.84 -10.02 3.46
C SER A 148 -27.38 -11.36 3.95
N TYR A 149 -26.50 -12.33 4.24
CA TYR A 149 -26.90 -13.69 4.61
C TYR A 149 -27.09 -13.89 6.11
N PHE A 150 -26.23 -13.31 6.94
CA PHE A 150 -26.22 -13.55 8.38
C PHE A 150 -26.81 -12.40 9.19
N GLY A 151 -27.06 -11.25 8.54
CA GLY A 151 -27.39 -9.99 9.20
C GLY A 151 -26.16 -9.36 9.86
N ILE A 152 -26.35 -8.26 10.61
CA ILE A 152 -25.28 -7.60 11.37
C ILE A 152 -25.05 -8.39 12.68
N ARG A 153 -24.67 -9.66 12.56
CA ARG A 153 -24.25 -10.49 13.69
C ARG A 153 -22.75 -10.32 13.88
N VAL A 154 -22.40 -9.72 15.01
CA VAL A 154 -21.01 -9.36 15.35
C VAL A 154 -20.14 -10.62 15.45
N GLU A 155 -20.71 -11.74 15.90
CA GLU A 155 -19.99 -13.01 16.07
C GLU A 155 -19.50 -13.55 14.72
N VAL A 156 -20.40 -13.61 13.73
CA VAL A 156 -20.08 -14.13 12.38
C VAL A 156 -19.06 -13.21 11.70
N PHE A 157 -19.23 -11.89 11.84
CA PHE A 157 -18.31 -10.91 11.28
C PHE A 157 -16.88 -11.08 11.84
N ILE A 158 -16.73 -11.19 13.17
CA ILE A 158 -15.43 -11.39 13.82
C ILE A 158 -14.77 -12.69 13.34
N VAL A 159 -15.53 -13.79 13.30
CA VAL A 159 -14.99 -15.10 12.85
C VAL A 159 -14.51 -15.03 11.41
N SER A 160 -15.24 -14.39 10.50
CA SER A 160 -14.82 -14.24 9.10
C SER A 160 -13.56 -13.40 8.94
N VAL A 161 -13.45 -12.29 9.68
CA VAL A 161 -12.24 -11.45 9.66
C VAL A 161 -11.04 -12.24 10.20
N LEU A 162 -11.23 -13.00 11.28
CA LEU A 162 -10.17 -13.85 11.84
C LEU A 162 -9.73 -14.94 10.86
N LEU A 163 -10.67 -15.54 10.13
CA LEU A 163 -10.39 -16.58 9.14
C LEU A 163 -9.53 -16.06 7.97
N ILE A 164 -9.66 -14.78 7.61
CA ILE A 164 -8.78 -14.12 6.64
C ILE A 164 -7.46 -13.70 7.29
N TYR A 165 -7.49 -13.20 8.52
CA TYR A 165 -6.32 -12.70 9.24
C TYR A 165 -5.30 -13.78 9.56
N ILE A 166 -5.73 -14.93 10.08
CA ILE A 166 -4.84 -15.99 10.59
C ILE A 166 -3.89 -16.54 9.51
N PRO A 167 -4.35 -16.96 8.31
CA PRO A 167 -3.47 -17.46 7.26
C PRO A 167 -2.43 -16.42 6.81
N ILE A 168 -2.85 -15.16 6.64
CA ILE A 168 -1.98 -14.06 6.27
C ILE A 168 -0.91 -13.85 7.36
N PHE A 169 -1.32 -13.87 8.63
CA PHE A 169 -0.41 -13.73 9.75
C PHE A 169 0.62 -14.86 9.82
N ILE A 170 0.20 -16.11 9.64
CA ILE A 170 1.09 -17.28 9.60
C ILE A 170 2.09 -17.16 8.46
N LEU A 171 1.65 -16.75 7.27
CA LEU A 171 2.51 -16.55 6.11
C LEU A 171 3.61 -15.51 6.39
N PHE A 172 3.24 -14.36 6.98
CA PHE A 172 4.22 -13.34 7.36
C PHE A 172 5.15 -13.79 8.50
N LYS A 173 4.66 -14.59 9.44
CA LYS A 173 5.50 -15.19 10.50
C LYS A 173 6.49 -16.18 9.93
N LEU A 174 6.07 -17.03 8.99
CA LEU A 174 6.94 -17.97 8.28
C LEU A 174 8.03 -17.22 7.51
N PHE A 175 7.64 -16.17 6.77
CA PHE A 175 8.58 -15.29 6.07
C PHE A 175 9.60 -14.67 7.03
N HIS A 176 9.16 -14.13 8.17
CA HIS A 176 10.05 -13.60 9.20
C HIS A 176 10.98 -14.67 9.80
N TYR A 177 10.51 -15.91 9.94
CA TYR A 177 11.33 -17.00 10.45
C TYR A 177 12.42 -17.41 9.45
N LEU A 178 12.10 -17.48 8.16
CA LEU A 178 13.03 -17.84 7.08
C LEU A 178 14.14 -16.81 6.85
N ILE A 179 13.94 -15.56 7.24
CA ILE A 179 14.96 -14.52 7.11
C ILE A 179 16.12 -14.78 8.09
N PRO A 180 17.38 -14.83 7.61
CA PRO A 180 18.57 -14.96 8.45
C PRO A 180 18.60 -13.94 9.59
N ALA A 181 18.96 -14.37 10.81
CA ALA A 181 19.04 -13.51 11.99
C ALA A 181 19.93 -12.26 11.78
N ALA A 182 20.99 -12.38 10.98
CA ALA A 182 21.88 -11.27 10.62
C ALA A 182 21.21 -10.15 9.80
N MET A 183 20.07 -10.41 9.16
CA MET A 183 19.26 -9.39 8.49
C MET A 183 18.17 -8.81 9.40
N LYS A 184 17.84 -9.46 10.53
CA LYS A 184 16.85 -8.99 11.51
C LYS A 184 17.33 -7.78 12.30
N GLU A 185 18.62 -7.70 12.63
CA GLU A 185 19.21 -6.56 13.35
C GLU A 185 19.26 -5.25 12.54
N ARG A 186 19.02 -5.32 11.23
CA ARG A 186 19.08 -4.16 10.31
C ARG A 186 17.70 -3.55 10.03
N LEU A 187 16.63 -4.19 10.49
CA LEU A 187 15.23 -3.83 10.34
C LEU A 187 14.78 -2.92 11.48
#